data_AF-A0A9W8B7I3-F1
#
_entry.id   AF-A0A9W8B7I3-F1
#
_cell.length_a   1.000
_cell.length_b   1.000
_cell.length_c   1.000
_cell.angle_alpha   90.00
_cell.angle_beta   90.00
_cell.angle_gamma   90.00
#
_symmetry.space_group_name_H-M   'P 1'
#
loop_
_entity.id
_entity.type
_entity.pdbx_description
1 polymer ?
#
loop_
_entity_poly.entity_id
_entity_poly.type
_entity_poly.pdbx_seq_one_letter_code
_entity_poly.pdbx_strand_id
1 'polypeptide(L)'
;EFKKQLDMRLPEEQVFFEQLEQELIKVNEFYKQKQALFGLRLDNIRKQQQIYDDVLGEELEATTLRARPPTMRKSLSQLVDAKYGGSSKPMLGPEPSAQLRIARSKIKRAMLEVYRGMEMLKNYRILCYTAFVKALKKYQKTAKWCDGTDYFLNRVDCCYMATSDMLNQLSCQVETMYVNRYAGG
;
A
#
# COMPACT_ATOMS: atom_id res chain seq x y z
N GLU A 1 38.78 8.03 -8.53
CA GLU A 1 39.03 9.27 -7.76
C GLU A 1 38.91 9.14 -6.23
N PHE A 2 37.69 9.03 -5.68
CA PHE A 2 37.42 9.39 -4.28
C PHE A 2 38.23 8.61 -3.24
N LYS A 3 38.31 7.27 -3.38
CA LYS A 3 39.03 6.43 -2.40
C LYS A 3 40.50 6.82 -2.28
N LYS A 4 41.18 7.11 -3.39
CA LYS A 4 42.58 7.58 -3.38
C LYS A 4 42.74 8.93 -2.66
N GLN A 5 41.76 9.83 -2.81
CA GLN A 5 41.76 11.11 -2.09
C GLN A 5 41.49 10.91 -0.60
N LEU A 6 40.57 10.01 -0.25
CA LEU A 6 40.24 9.65 1.13
C LEU A 6 41.42 8.97 1.85
N ASP A 7 42.16 8.10 1.17
CA ASP A 7 43.34 7.42 1.73
C ASP A 7 44.47 8.39 2.11
N MET A 8 44.48 9.61 1.54
CA MET A 8 45.39 10.70 1.91
C MET A 8 44.89 11.56 3.08
N ARG A 9 43.66 11.32 3.59
CA ARG A 9 43.07 12.02 4.73
C ARG A 9 43.43 11.34 6.05
N LEU A 10 43.15 12.03 7.15
CA LEU A 10 43.33 11.50 8.50
C LEU A 10 42.59 10.16 8.69
N PRO A 11 43.15 9.20 9.45
CA PRO A 11 42.50 7.91 9.70
C PRO A 11 41.07 8.04 10.24
N GLU A 12 40.81 9.03 11.10
CA GLU A 12 39.48 9.29 11.66
C GLU A 12 38.46 9.69 10.59
N GLU A 13 38.91 10.40 9.55
CA GLU A 13 38.07 10.78 8.41
C GLU A 13 37.78 9.57 7.51
N GLN A 14 38.77 8.70 7.31
CA GLN A 14 38.57 7.45 6.57
C GLN A 14 37.51 6.58 7.23
N VAL A 15 37.62 6.40 8.55
CA VAL A 15 36.63 5.65 9.37
C VAL A 15 35.25 6.30 9.30
N PHE A 16 35.17 7.63 9.34
CA PHE A 16 33.89 8.33 9.22
C PHE A 16 33.17 8.02 7.90
N PHE A 17 33.86 8.11 6.77
CA PHE A 17 33.26 7.82 5.47
C PHE A 17 32.97 6.33 5.27
N GLU A 18 33.77 5.44 5.85
CA GLU A 18 33.48 4.00 5.86
C GLU A 18 32.18 3.70 6.63
N GLN A 19 31.99 4.31 7.80
CA GLN A 19 30.74 4.17 8.57
C GLN A 19 29.54 4.76 7.84
N LEU A 20 29.70 5.92 7.18
CA LEU A 20 28.64 6.50 6.35
C LEU A 20 28.25 5.57 5.21
N GLU A 21 29.21 4.94 4.54
CA GLU A 21 28.97 3.98 3.47
C GLU A 21 28.17 2.77 3.98
N GLN A 22 28.58 2.19 5.10
CA GLN A 22 27.89 1.06 5.71
C GLN A 22 26.44 1.40 6.09
N GLU A 23 26.23 2.58 6.68
CA GLU A 23 24.87 3.02 7.01
C GLU A 23 24.06 3.30 5.74
N LEU A 24 24.64 3.86 4.67
CA LEU A 24 23.94 4.06 3.39
C LEU A 24 23.49 2.73 2.79
N ILE A 25 24.37 1.72 2.77
CA ILE A 25 24.04 0.37 2.31
C ILE A 25 22.87 -0.20 3.12
N LYS A 26 22.98 -0.15 4.45
CA LYS A 26 21.98 -0.70 5.36
C LYS A 26 20.60 -0.06 5.20
N VAL A 27 20.51 1.28 5.17
CA VAL A 27 19.22 1.94 5.01
C VAL A 27 18.61 1.68 3.63
N ASN A 28 19.45 1.61 2.59
CA ASN A 28 19.02 1.36 1.23
C ASN A 28 18.48 -0.07 1.07
N GLU A 29 19.14 -1.07 1.66
CA GLU A 29 18.67 -2.45 1.67
C GLU A 29 17.39 -2.62 2.49
N PHE A 30 17.29 -2.00 3.67
CA PHE A 30 16.04 -1.99 4.43
C PHE A 30 14.88 -1.41 3.62
N TYR A 31 15.11 -0.30 2.92
CA TYR A 31 14.09 0.33 2.07
C TYR A 31 13.62 -0.60 0.95
N LYS A 32 14.55 -1.23 0.21
CA LYS A 32 14.24 -2.21 -0.84
C LYS A 32 13.38 -3.36 -0.30
N GLN A 33 13.79 -3.93 0.83
CA GLN A 33 13.09 -5.06 1.46
C GLN A 33 11.66 -4.68 1.85
N LYS A 34 11.47 -3.50 2.47
CA LYS A 34 10.13 -3.03 2.86
C LYS A 34 9.25 -2.73 1.65
N GLN A 35 9.79 -2.13 0.62
CA GLN A 35 9.07 -1.87 -0.62
C GLN A 35 8.62 -3.17 -1.30
N ALA A 36 9.50 -4.17 -1.40
CA ALA A 36 9.17 -5.49 -1.94
C ALA A 36 8.09 -6.20 -1.10
N LEU A 37 8.20 -6.12 0.24
CA LEU A 37 7.20 -6.66 1.15
C LEU A 37 5.81 -6.03 0.94
N PHE A 38 5.75 -4.71 0.70
CA PHE A 38 4.48 -4.05 0.41
C PHE A 38 3.87 -4.51 -0.92
N GLY A 39 4.70 -4.72 -1.95
CA GLY A 39 4.26 -5.32 -3.22
C GLY A 39 3.62 -6.70 -3.01
N LEU A 40 4.32 -7.60 -2.31
CA LEU A 40 3.81 -8.94 -2.00
C LEU A 40 2.51 -8.91 -1.19
N ARG A 41 2.41 -8.02 -0.19
CA ARG A 41 1.19 -7.84 0.61
C ARG A 41 0.03 -7.35 -0.25
N LEU A 42 0.29 -6.42 -1.16
CA LEU A 42 -0.74 -5.90 -2.05
C LEU A 42 -1.25 -6.98 -3.02
N ASP A 43 -0.35 -7.80 -3.57
CA ASP A 43 -0.74 -8.92 -4.43
C ASP A 43 -1.60 -9.94 -3.68
N ASN A 44 -1.26 -10.24 -2.42
CA ASN A 44 -2.07 -11.12 -1.58
C ASN A 44 -3.46 -10.53 -1.31
N ILE A 45 -3.54 -9.23 -1.02
CA ILE A 45 -4.82 -8.53 -0.83
C ILE A 45 -5.64 -8.54 -2.12
N ARG A 46 -5.01 -8.34 -3.29
CA ARG A 46 -5.67 -8.41 -4.60
C ARG A 46 -6.28 -9.79 -4.83
N LYS A 47 -5.53 -10.86 -4.54
CA LYS A 47 -6.03 -12.25 -4.63
C LYS A 47 -7.19 -12.50 -3.66
N GLN A 48 -7.07 -12.03 -2.41
CA GLN A 48 -8.16 -12.14 -1.43
C GLN A 48 -9.41 -11.40 -1.87
N GLN A 49 -9.26 -10.22 -2.49
CA GLN A 49 -10.37 -9.46 -3.04
C GLN A 49 -11.03 -10.19 -4.20
N GLN A 50 -10.24 -10.79 -5.11
CA GLN A 50 -10.78 -11.57 -6.22
C GLN A 50 -11.60 -12.77 -5.73
N ILE A 51 -11.05 -13.55 -4.79
CA ILE A 51 -11.78 -14.67 -4.17
C ILE A 51 -13.08 -14.20 -3.51
N TYR A 52 -13.05 -13.06 -2.82
CA TYR A 52 -14.25 -12.48 -2.22
C TYR A 52 -15.30 -12.12 -3.27
N ASP A 53 -14.90 -11.51 -4.38
CA ASP A 53 -15.78 -11.11 -5.48
C ASP A 53 -16.41 -12.36 -6.15
N ASP A 54 -15.63 -13.43 -6.36
CA ASP A 54 -16.10 -14.69 -6.96
C ASP A 54 -17.15 -15.38 -6.08
N VAL A 55 -16.85 -15.56 -4.78
CA VAL A 55 -17.78 -16.20 -3.82
C VAL A 55 -19.05 -15.36 -3.64
N LEU A 56 -18.93 -14.03 -3.65
CA LEU A 56 -20.09 -13.15 -3.60
C LEU A 56 -20.99 -13.34 -4.83
N GLY A 57 -20.40 -13.50 -6.02
CA GLY A 57 -21.12 -13.82 -7.26
C GLY A 57 -21.88 -15.14 -7.16
N GLU A 58 -21.22 -16.21 -6.71
CA GLU A 58 -21.84 -17.52 -6.52
C GLU A 58 -23.01 -17.48 -5.52
N GLU A 59 -22.88 -16.74 -4.41
CA GLU A 59 -23.95 -16.59 -3.40
C GLU A 59 -25.18 -15.85 -3.96
N LEU A 60 -24.96 -14.81 -4.78
CA LEU A 60 -26.01 -14.06 -5.47
C LEU A 60 -26.74 -14.92 -6.51
N GLU A 61 -26.01 -15.71 -7.30
CA GLU A 61 -26.58 -16.63 -8.28
C GLU A 61 -27.41 -17.74 -7.62
N ALA A 62 -26.88 -18.37 -6.57
CA ALA A 62 -27.58 -19.41 -5.82
C ALA A 62 -28.89 -18.89 -5.19
N THR A 63 -28.88 -17.65 -4.69
CA THR A 63 -30.08 -17.02 -4.12
C THR A 63 -31.10 -16.69 -5.20
N THR A 64 -30.66 -16.27 -6.38
CA THR A 64 -31.54 -16.00 -7.53
C THR A 64 -32.21 -17.28 -8.04
N LEU A 65 -31.47 -18.40 -8.11
CA LEU A 65 -32.01 -19.71 -8.48
C LEU A 65 -33.06 -20.21 -7.47
N ARG A 66 -32.84 -20.00 -6.18
CA ARG A 66 -33.82 -20.33 -5.12
C ARG A 66 -35.07 -19.45 -5.15
N ALA A 67 -34.98 -18.22 -5.64
CA ALA A 67 -36.10 -17.28 -5.70
C ALA A 67 -37.04 -17.48 -6.91
N ARG A 68 -36.72 -18.38 -7.86
CA ARG A 68 -37.56 -18.62 -9.04
C ARG A 68 -38.83 -19.40 -8.64
N PRO A 69 -40.04 -18.82 -8.74
CA PRO A 69 -41.26 -19.53 -8.36
C PRO A 69 -41.51 -20.69 -9.34
N PRO A 70 -42.01 -21.86 -8.87
CA PRO A 70 -42.57 -22.84 -9.79
C PRO A 70 -43.75 -22.19 -10.49
N THR A 71 -43.82 -22.29 -11.82
CA THR A 71 -44.97 -21.87 -12.62
C THR A 71 -46.21 -22.60 -12.14
N MET A 72 -46.94 -22.00 -11.19
CA MET A 72 -48.30 -22.39 -10.85
C MET A 72 -49.27 -21.59 -11.71
N ARG A 73 -49.92 -22.34 -12.59
CA ARG A 73 -51.15 -22.05 -13.34
C ARG A 73 -52.10 -21.20 -12.46
N LYS A 74 -52.32 -19.93 -12.78
CA LYS A 74 -53.31 -19.10 -12.05
C LYS A 74 -54.72 -19.50 -12.48
N SER A 75 -55.50 -20.02 -11.53
CA SER A 75 -56.96 -19.98 -11.61
C SER A 75 -57.43 -18.55 -11.36
N LEU A 76 -58.34 -18.09 -12.21
CA LEU A 76 -58.83 -16.71 -12.33
C LEU A 76 -59.98 -16.44 -11.35
N SER A 77 -59.74 -16.46 -10.04
CA SER A 77 -60.86 -16.32 -9.08
C SER A 77 -60.57 -15.56 -7.78
N GLN A 78 -59.59 -14.65 -7.74
CA GLN A 78 -59.44 -13.75 -6.58
C GLN A 78 -58.72 -12.47 -6.99
N LEU A 79 -59.50 -11.52 -7.50
CA LEU A 79 -59.14 -10.13 -7.70
C LEU A 79 -60.28 -9.30 -7.12
N VAL A 80 -60.26 -9.11 -5.80
CA VAL A 80 -61.00 -8.04 -5.14
C VAL A 80 -60.22 -7.60 -3.90
N ASP A 81 -59.96 -6.29 -3.88
CA ASP A 81 -59.70 -5.43 -2.72
C ASP A 81 -58.33 -5.50 -2.03
N ALA A 82 -57.43 -4.59 -2.44
CA ALA A 82 -56.47 -3.96 -1.53
C ALA A 82 -56.07 -2.57 -2.07
N LYS A 83 -56.89 -1.58 -1.75
CA LYS A 83 -56.65 -0.16 -1.93
C LYS A 83 -56.17 0.40 -0.59
N TYR A 84 -54.86 0.49 -0.33
CA TYR A 84 -54.24 1.42 0.64
C TYR A 84 -52.73 1.42 0.46
N GLY A 85 -52.15 2.63 0.37
CA GLY A 85 -50.73 2.86 0.13
C GLY A 85 -49.84 2.32 1.24
N GLY A 86 -48.79 1.61 0.84
CA GLY A 86 -47.62 1.34 1.65
C GLY A 86 -46.40 1.76 0.84
N SER A 87 -45.60 2.68 1.38
CA SER A 87 -44.29 3.02 0.83
C SER A 87 -43.44 1.75 0.80
N SER A 88 -43.28 1.18 -0.39
CA SER A 88 -42.35 0.09 -0.64
C SER A 88 -40.95 0.60 -0.33
N LYS A 89 -40.40 0.18 0.82
CA LYS A 89 -38.94 0.09 0.99
C LYS A 89 -38.39 -0.58 -0.28
N PRO A 90 -37.36 -0.02 -0.94
CA PRO A 90 -36.67 -0.77 -1.98
C PRO A 90 -36.28 -2.10 -1.35
N MET A 91 -36.70 -3.18 -2.00
CA MET A 91 -36.34 -4.53 -1.60
C MET A 91 -34.82 -4.61 -1.75
N LEU A 92 -34.08 -4.31 -0.67
CA LEU A 92 -32.64 -4.55 -0.61
C LEU A 92 -32.48 -6.02 -0.99
N GLY A 93 -31.65 -6.26 -2.01
CA GLY A 93 -31.36 -7.61 -2.48
C GLY A 93 -30.85 -8.50 -1.33
N PRO A 94 -30.70 -9.81 -1.59
CA PRO A 94 -30.18 -10.72 -0.58
C PRO A 94 -28.86 -10.19 -0.01
N GLU A 95 -28.88 -9.87 1.28
CA GLU A 95 -27.73 -9.36 2.01
C GLU A 95 -26.64 -10.44 2.03
N PRO A 96 -25.37 -10.11 1.73
CA PRO A 96 -24.28 -11.06 1.75
C PRO A 96 -24.18 -11.76 3.11
N SER A 97 -23.81 -13.05 3.12
CA SER A 97 -23.60 -13.82 4.33
C SER A 97 -22.71 -13.11 5.35
N ALA A 98 -22.95 -13.39 6.64
CA ALA A 98 -22.17 -12.78 7.72
C ALA A 98 -20.66 -13.03 7.57
N GLN A 99 -20.27 -14.19 7.03
CA GLN A 99 -18.89 -14.54 6.75
C GLN A 99 -18.27 -13.64 5.67
N LEU A 100 -19.00 -13.38 4.57
CA LEU A 100 -18.56 -12.45 3.53
C LEU A 100 -18.41 -11.02 4.06
N ARG A 101 -19.32 -10.53 4.92
CA ARG A 101 -19.17 -9.19 5.52
C ARG A 101 -17.92 -9.07 6.39
N ILE A 102 -17.59 -10.12 7.15
CA ILE A 102 -16.36 -10.17 7.96
C ILE A 102 -15.13 -10.20 7.05
N ALA A 103 -15.14 -11.04 6.01
CA ALA A 103 -14.05 -11.12 5.04
C ALA A 103 -13.81 -9.77 4.36
N ARG A 104 -14.87 -9.10 3.87
CA ARG A 104 -14.83 -7.76 3.29
C ARG A 104 -14.18 -6.75 4.23
N SER A 105 -14.54 -6.78 5.51
CA SER A 105 -13.99 -5.89 6.54
C SER A 105 -12.51 -6.16 6.82
N LYS A 106 -12.08 -7.43 6.84
CA LYS A 106 -10.68 -7.81 6.99
C LYS A 106 -9.83 -7.35 5.81
N ILE A 107 -10.31 -7.55 4.59
CA ILE A 107 -9.63 -7.10 3.37
C ILE A 107 -9.49 -5.57 3.37
N LYS A 108 -10.58 -4.85 3.67
CA LYS A 108 -10.56 -3.39 3.80
C LYS A 108 -9.52 -2.92 4.83
N ARG A 109 -9.47 -3.57 6.00
CA ARG A 109 -8.48 -3.24 7.04
C ARG A 109 -7.05 -3.50 6.57
N ALA A 110 -6.80 -4.63 5.92
CA ALA A 110 -5.49 -4.98 5.39
C ALA A 110 -5.00 -3.96 4.35
N MET A 111 -5.88 -3.46 3.48
CA MET A 111 -5.55 -2.37 2.53
C MET A 111 -5.08 -1.11 3.27
N LEU A 112 -5.83 -0.68 4.29
CA LEU A 112 -5.50 0.53 5.07
C LEU A 112 -4.18 0.38 5.85
N GLU A 113 -3.91 -0.81 6.39
CA GLU A 113 -2.65 -1.09 7.08
C GLU A 113 -1.44 -1.05 6.14
N VAL A 114 -1.58 -1.62 4.93
CA VAL A 114 -0.54 -1.55 3.90
C VAL A 114 -0.31 -0.10 3.46
N TYR A 115 -1.38 0.66 3.23
CA TYR A 115 -1.29 2.08 2.89
C TYR A 115 -0.55 2.89 3.96
N ARG A 116 -0.94 2.73 5.23
CA ARG A 116 -0.28 3.38 6.36
C ARG A 116 1.21 2.98 6.45
N GLY A 117 1.53 1.71 6.21
CA GLY A 117 2.90 1.23 6.19
C GLY A 117 3.75 1.88 5.09
N MET A 118 3.19 2.07 3.90
CA MET A 118 3.87 2.79 2.81
C MET A 118 4.16 4.24 3.18
N GLU A 119 3.22 4.92 3.84
CA GLU A 119 3.41 6.31 4.30
C GLU A 119 4.53 6.41 5.35
N MET A 120 4.61 5.44 6.26
CA MET A 120 5.74 5.34 7.20
C MET A 120 7.07 5.15 6.47
N LEU A 121 7.10 4.38 5.37
CA LEU A 121 8.33 4.19 4.59
C LEU A 121 8.73 5.44 3.81
N LYS A 122 7.77 6.27 3.35
CA LYS A 122 8.07 7.60 2.79
C LYS A 122 8.72 8.51 3.83
N ASN A 123 8.18 8.53 5.05
CA ASN A 123 8.76 9.31 6.15
C ASN A 123 10.17 8.83 6.52
N TYR A 124 10.38 7.51 6.55
CA TYR A 124 11.71 6.92 6.76
C TYR A 124 12.74 7.44 5.75
N ARG A 125 12.40 7.46 4.46
CA ARG A 125 13.28 8.00 3.41
C ARG A 125 13.68 9.45 3.68
N ILE A 126 12.71 10.32 4.01
CA ILE A 126 12.95 11.74 4.30
C ILE A 126 13.89 11.89 5.51
N LEU A 127 13.65 11.12 6.57
CA LEU A 127 14.46 11.16 7.79
C LEU A 127 15.89 10.69 7.54
N CYS A 128 16.08 9.57 6.85
CA CYS A 128 17.41 9.05 6.50
C CYS A 128 18.18 10.05 5.63
N TYR A 129 17.57 10.58 4.58
CA TYR A 129 18.19 11.60 3.73
C TYR A 129 18.65 12.81 4.53
N THR A 130 17.76 13.34 5.37
CA THR A 130 18.05 14.49 6.23
C THR A 130 19.18 14.19 7.22
N ALA A 131 19.26 12.97 7.74
CA ALA A 131 20.34 12.56 8.65
C ALA A 131 21.70 12.57 7.94
N PHE A 132 21.80 12.05 6.71
CA PHE A 132 23.03 12.14 5.92
C PHE A 132 23.44 13.58 5.64
N VAL A 133 22.50 14.41 5.16
CA VAL A 133 22.78 15.84 4.90
C VAL A 133 23.29 16.54 6.16
N LYS A 134 22.70 16.25 7.33
CA LYS A 134 23.14 16.85 8.61
C LYS A 134 24.51 16.34 9.03
N ALA A 135 24.78 15.04 8.90
CA ALA A 135 26.08 14.45 9.23
C ALA A 135 27.18 15.05 8.36
N LEU A 136 26.94 15.14 7.04
CA LEU A 136 27.85 15.73 6.07
C LEU A 136 28.08 17.23 6.32
N LYS A 137 27.03 18.01 6.60
CA LYS A 137 27.17 19.42 6.98
C LYS A 137 27.99 19.61 8.25
N LYS A 138 27.85 18.69 9.22
CA LYS A 138 28.66 18.73 10.46
C LYS A 138 30.13 18.45 10.13
N TYR A 139 30.39 17.41 9.34
CA TYR A 139 31.74 17.06 8.88
C TYR A 139 32.39 18.21 8.10
N GLN A 140 31.67 18.84 7.16
CA GLN A 140 32.15 19.97 6.38
C GLN A 140 32.58 21.15 7.28
N LYS A 141 31.84 21.43 8.35
CA LYS A 141 32.19 22.49 9.31
C LYS A 141 33.48 22.19 10.09
N THR A 142 33.74 20.93 10.41
CA THR A 142 34.90 20.54 11.24
C THR A 142 36.15 20.27 10.42
N ALA A 143 36.04 19.47 9.35
CA ALA A 143 37.17 19.00 8.56
C ALA A 143 37.46 19.86 7.32
N LYS A 144 36.51 20.72 6.93
CA LYS A 144 36.60 21.66 5.79
C LYS A 144 36.92 21.01 4.44
N TRP A 145 36.66 19.72 4.27
CA TRP A 145 36.79 19.02 2.99
C TRP A 145 35.45 18.98 2.26
N CYS A 146 35.28 19.89 1.29
CA CYS A 146 34.04 20.01 0.54
C CYS A 146 33.88 18.87 -0.48
N ASP A 147 34.94 18.55 -1.23
CA ASP A 147 34.88 17.52 -2.28
C ASP A 147 34.41 16.16 -1.76
N GLY A 148 34.83 15.78 -0.55
CA GLY A 148 34.39 14.52 0.05
C GLY A 148 32.93 14.55 0.52
N THR A 149 32.47 15.72 0.97
CA THR A 149 31.06 15.94 1.32
C THR A 149 30.19 15.87 0.07
N ASP A 150 30.58 16.56 -1.00
CA ASP A 150 29.85 16.62 -2.27
C ASP A 150 29.80 15.26 -2.95
N TYR A 151 30.91 14.53 -2.96
CA TYR A 151 30.96 13.15 -3.46
C TYR A 151 29.96 12.25 -2.73
N PHE A 152 29.95 12.26 -1.40
CA PHE A 152 29.09 11.36 -0.65
C PHE A 152 27.62 11.78 -0.75
N LEU A 153 27.33 13.08 -0.76
CA LEU A 153 25.97 13.58 -0.97
C LEU A 153 25.41 13.11 -2.32
N ASN A 154 26.19 13.19 -3.39
CA ASN A 154 25.79 12.68 -4.70
C ASN A 154 25.44 11.18 -4.66
N ARG A 155 26.18 10.37 -3.88
CA ARG A 155 25.86 8.96 -3.69
C ARG A 155 24.54 8.75 -2.95
N VAL A 156 24.24 9.58 -1.94
CA VAL A 156 22.95 9.56 -1.24
C VAL A 156 21.82 9.96 -2.20
N ASP A 157 22.02 10.97 -3.04
CA ASP A 157 21.04 11.42 -4.04
C ASP A 157 20.77 10.36 -5.11
N CYS A 158 21.77 9.55 -5.46
CA CYS A 158 21.66 8.52 -6.50
C CYS A 158 21.32 7.12 -5.95
N CYS A 159 21.16 6.94 -4.65
CA CYS A 159 20.84 5.63 -4.10
C CYS A 159 19.42 5.19 -4.49
N TYR A 160 19.14 3.88 -4.42
CA TYR A 160 17.84 3.33 -4.81
C TYR A 160 16.68 3.93 -3.98
N MET A 161 16.89 4.11 -2.68
CA MET A 161 15.92 4.75 -1.80
C MET A 161 15.53 6.17 -2.28
N ALA A 162 16.48 6.93 -2.82
CA ALA A 162 16.23 8.28 -3.31
C ALA A 162 15.54 8.32 -4.68
N THR A 163 15.92 7.40 -5.58
CA THR A 163 15.51 7.42 -7.01
C THR A 163 14.28 6.57 -7.33
N SER A 164 13.90 5.61 -6.48
CA SER A 164 12.81 4.66 -6.76
C SER A 164 11.41 5.29 -6.64
N ASP A 165 10.64 5.21 -7.73
CA ASP A 165 9.22 5.58 -7.78
C ASP A 165 8.24 4.44 -7.48
N MET A 166 8.74 3.22 -7.32
CA MET A 166 7.89 2.04 -7.14
C MET A 166 6.98 2.15 -5.90
N LEU A 167 7.37 2.89 -4.85
CA LEU A 167 6.55 3.06 -3.65
C LEU A 167 5.34 3.95 -3.94
N ASN A 168 5.52 4.97 -4.77
CA ASN A 168 4.44 5.85 -5.24
C ASN A 168 3.46 5.06 -6.12
N GLN A 169 3.99 4.22 -7.01
CA GLN A 169 3.17 3.34 -7.84
C GLN A 169 2.33 2.37 -7.00
N LEU A 170 2.92 1.73 -5.99
CA LEU A 170 2.20 0.84 -5.08
C LEU A 170 1.12 1.59 -4.26
N SER A 171 1.42 2.82 -3.82
CA SER A 171 0.45 3.70 -3.13
C SER A 171 -0.78 3.96 -4.01
N CYS A 172 -0.56 4.35 -5.26
CA CYS A 172 -1.63 4.60 -6.25
C CYS A 172 -2.44 3.33 -6.54
N GLN A 173 -1.79 2.16 -6.62
CA GLN A 173 -2.50 0.89 -6.81
C GLN A 173 -3.43 0.56 -5.64
N VAL A 174 -2.99 0.75 -4.39
CA VAL A 174 -3.84 0.56 -3.20
C VAL A 174 -5.03 1.52 -3.22
N GLU A 175 -4.78 2.80 -3.50
CA GLU A 175 -5.84 3.83 -3.57
C GLU A 175 -6.89 3.47 -4.63
N THR A 176 -6.44 3.07 -5.82
CA THR A 176 -7.32 2.63 -6.91
C THR A 176 -8.17 1.42 -6.52
N MET A 177 -7.54 0.40 -5.93
CA MET A 177 -8.25 -0.79 -5.44
C MET A 177 -9.30 -0.44 -4.38
N TYR A 178 -8.98 0.49 -3.48
CA TYR A 178 -9.90 0.94 -2.43
C TYR A 178 -11.09 1.71 -3.03
N VAL A 179 -10.83 2.69 -3.89
CA VAL A 179 -11.88 3.52 -4.51
C VAL A 179 -12.87 2.66 -5.29
N ASN A 180 -12.35 1.76 -6.15
CA ASN A 180 -13.18 0.92 -7.02
C ASN A 180 -14.12 -0.04 -6.27
N ARG A 181 -13.81 -0.41 -5.02
CA ARG A 181 -14.56 -1.45 -4.28
C ARG A 181 -15.27 -0.93 -3.04
N TYR A 182 -14.85 0.20 -2.48
CA TYR A 182 -15.28 0.67 -1.16
C TYR A 182 -15.71 2.14 -1.08
N ALA A 183 -15.40 2.98 -2.07
CA ALA A 183 -15.79 4.40 -2.03
C ALA A 183 -17.25 4.65 -2.45
N GLY A 184 -17.90 3.66 -3.09
CA GLY A 184 -19.24 3.81 -3.68
C GLY A 184 -20.44 3.73 -2.73
N GLY A 185 -20.25 3.51 -1.42
CA GLY A 185 -21.35 3.40 -0.45
C GLY A 185 -22.15 2.11 -0.58
#